data_AF-A0A1F5IBB2-F1
#
_entry.id   AF-A0A1F5IBB2-F1
#
_cell.length_a   1.000
_cell.length_b   1.000
_cell.length_c   1.000
_cell.angle_alpha   90.00
_cell.angle_beta   90.00
_cell.angle_gamma   90.00
#
_symmetry.space_group_name_H-M   'P 1'
#
loop_
_entity.id
_entity.type
_entity.pdbx_description
1 polymer ?
#
loop_
_entity_poly.entity_id
_entity_poly.type
_entity_poly.pdbx_seq_one_letter_code
_entity_poly.pdbx_strand_id
1 'polypeptide(L)'
;LKNFKRTSDVITKYEIDYIFHLAAQSIVPTAYYNPLEALETNIMGTANVLEAARLYGKVQGIIVVSSDKAYGKIPQASEADPLSGDHPYETSKAAADLLAHTYFRTYHLPVAITRFGNVYGEGDINFSRIIPGIAKSIVKNELLILRSNGKFVRDYVYVKDVVGALILLMRNIKSIQGEAFNISSEENLSVLQLIKTIERRLMKEIKYRIANKTYNEIPKQSINFQKIKTQLGWHPKANINNTIVNILDWYRVFFGK
;
A
#
# COMPACT_ATOMS: atom_id res chain seq x y z
N LEU A 1 15.97 -2.42 8.79
CA LEU A 1 16.09 -1.62 7.55
C LEU A 1 17.20 -0.58 7.61
N LYS A 2 17.20 0.37 8.55
CA LYS A 2 18.22 1.44 8.61
C LYS A 2 19.64 0.92 8.88
N ASN A 3 19.76 -0.19 9.60
CA ASN A 3 21.04 -0.85 9.85
C ASN A 3 21.36 -1.84 8.71
N PHE A 4 22.31 -1.47 7.85
CA PHE A 4 22.75 -2.30 6.73
C PHE A 4 23.30 -3.65 7.20
N LYS A 5 24.22 -3.65 8.18
CA LYS A 5 24.85 -4.88 8.70
C LYS A 5 23.81 -5.90 9.15
N ARG A 6 22.84 -5.49 9.98
CA ARG A 6 21.76 -6.38 10.43
C ARG A 6 20.90 -6.91 9.27
N THR A 7 20.66 -6.08 8.25
CA THR A 7 19.89 -6.48 7.07
C THR A 7 20.65 -7.55 6.28
N SER A 8 21.94 -7.31 6.05
CA SER A 8 22.85 -8.26 5.40
C SER A 8 22.98 -9.56 6.19
N ASP A 9 23.15 -9.47 7.52
CA ASP A 9 23.27 -10.63 8.41
C ASP A 9 22.01 -11.51 8.32
N VAL A 10 20.79 -10.93 8.29
CA VAL A 10 19.55 -11.70 8.14
C VAL A 10 19.50 -12.40 6.78
N ILE A 11 19.80 -11.68 5.70
CA ILE A 11 19.74 -12.25 4.34
C ILE A 11 20.72 -13.40 4.18
N THR A 12 21.95 -13.23 4.66
CA THR A 12 23.04 -14.21 4.52
C THR A 12 22.89 -15.38 5.49
N LYS A 13 22.63 -15.14 6.79
CA LYS A 13 22.56 -16.18 7.82
C LYS A 13 21.41 -17.15 7.62
N TYR A 14 20.27 -16.65 7.16
CA TYR A 14 19.08 -17.47 6.90
C TYR A 14 18.97 -17.91 5.43
N GLU A 15 20.02 -17.67 4.65
CA GLU A 15 20.12 -18.05 3.24
C GLU A 15 18.89 -17.68 2.42
N ILE A 16 18.44 -16.42 2.52
CA ILE A 16 17.15 -15.99 1.97
C ILE A 16 17.12 -16.07 0.43
N ASP A 17 16.19 -16.84 -0.11
CA ASP A 17 15.94 -16.93 -1.55
C ASP A 17 15.02 -15.82 -2.09
N TYR A 18 13.98 -15.46 -1.34
CA TYR A 18 12.92 -14.57 -1.80
C TYR A 18 12.61 -13.48 -0.78
N ILE A 19 12.44 -12.24 -1.24
CA ILE A 19 12.23 -11.07 -0.37
C ILE A 19 10.95 -10.33 -0.78
N PHE A 20 10.03 -10.16 0.17
CA PHE A 20 8.95 -9.17 0.09
C PHE A 20 9.33 -7.95 0.92
N HIS A 21 9.77 -6.87 0.28
CA HIS A 21 10.17 -5.64 0.95
C HIS A 21 8.97 -4.73 1.19
N LEU A 22 8.28 -4.98 2.31
CA LEU A 22 7.05 -4.28 2.74
C LEU A 22 7.29 -3.18 3.76
N ALA A 23 8.46 -3.17 4.40
CA ALA A 23 8.71 -2.30 5.55
C ALA A 23 9.00 -0.86 5.09
N ALA A 24 8.22 0.09 5.62
CA ALA A 24 8.26 1.50 5.27
C ALA A 24 7.62 2.35 6.38
N GLN A 25 8.00 3.62 6.46
CA GLN A 25 7.17 4.65 7.09
C GLN A 25 5.99 4.94 6.16
N SER A 26 4.81 4.43 6.51
CA SER A 26 3.61 4.39 5.67
C SER A 26 2.57 5.46 6.02
N ILE A 27 2.82 6.29 7.04
CA ILE A 27 1.84 7.25 7.54
C ILE A 27 2.15 8.64 7.01
N VAL A 28 1.34 9.09 6.04
CA VAL A 28 1.54 10.38 5.36
C VAL A 28 1.67 11.55 6.35
N PRO A 29 0.77 11.74 7.34
CA PRO A 29 0.97 12.79 8.35
C PRO A 29 2.30 12.69 9.10
N THR A 30 2.72 11.48 9.49
CA THR A 30 4.01 11.27 10.17
C THR A 30 5.18 11.67 9.28
N ALA A 31 5.13 11.38 7.99
CA ALA A 31 6.15 11.80 7.04
C ALA A 31 6.22 13.33 6.83
N TYR A 32 5.11 14.05 6.99
CA TYR A 32 5.13 15.52 7.01
C TYR A 32 5.77 16.07 8.27
N TYR A 33 5.46 15.49 9.44
CA TYR A 33 6.02 15.95 10.71
C TYR A 33 7.49 15.54 10.89
N ASN A 34 7.89 14.37 10.39
CA ASN A 34 9.24 13.83 10.46
C ASN A 34 9.74 13.34 9.09
N PRO A 35 10.04 14.27 8.16
CA PRO A 35 10.43 13.92 6.79
C PRO A 35 11.74 13.14 6.73
N LEU A 36 12.72 13.47 7.57
CA LEU A 36 14.01 12.77 7.60
C LEU A 36 13.84 11.29 7.92
N GLU A 37 12.99 10.95 8.90
CA GLU A 37 12.73 9.56 9.24
C GLU A 37 12.07 8.80 8.08
N ALA A 38 11.12 9.42 7.39
CA ALA A 38 10.46 8.81 6.25
C ALA A 38 11.42 8.57 5.08
N LEU A 39 12.24 9.58 4.75
CA LEU A 39 13.25 9.47 3.69
C LEU A 39 14.30 8.41 4.04
N GLU A 40 14.86 8.45 5.24
CA GLU A 40 15.84 7.46 5.69
C GLU A 40 15.26 6.04 5.67
N THR A 41 14.05 5.84 6.21
CA THR A 41 13.44 4.52 6.28
C THR A 41 13.12 3.97 4.90
N ASN A 42 12.49 4.77 4.04
CA ASN A 42 11.95 4.29 2.78
C ASN A 42 13.02 4.25 1.68
N ILE A 43 13.92 5.23 1.63
CA ILE A 43 14.98 5.28 0.62
C ILE A 43 16.17 4.41 1.06
N MET A 44 16.81 4.76 2.19
CA MET A 44 18.00 4.02 2.63
C MET A 44 17.65 2.61 3.09
N GLY A 45 16.48 2.38 3.68
CA GLY A 45 16.02 1.04 3.99
C GLY A 45 15.85 0.16 2.74
N THR A 46 15.37 0.72 1.63
CA THR A 46 15.27 0.01 0.35
C THR A 46 16.64 -0.25 -0.25
N ALA A 47 17.52 0.76 -0.28
CA ALA A 47 18.90 0.60 -0.74
C ALA A 47 19.63 -0.50 0.04
N ASN A 48 19.47 -0.54 1.38
CA ASN A 48 20.09 -1.56 2.21
C ASN A 48 19.64 -2.99 1.87
N VAL A 49 18.34 -3.19 1.60
CA VAL A 49 17.81 -4.51 1.21
C VAL A 49 18.33 -4.92 -0.16
N LEU A 50 18.27 -4.01 -1.14
CA LEU A 50 18.72 -4.28 -2.51
C LEU A 50 20.23 -4.56 -2.56
N GLU A 51 21.03 -3.77 -1.83
CA GLU A 51 22.48 -3.93 -1.78
C GLU A 51 22.89 -5.21 -1.04
N ALA A 52 22.25 -5.51 0.09
CA ALA A 52 22.51 -6.76 0.81
C ALA A 52 22.15 -7.99 -0.05
N ALA A 53 21.03 -7.95 -0.77
CA ALA A 53 20.66 -9.01 -1.70
C ALA A 53 21.66 -9.15 -2.85
N ARG A 54 22.12 -8.02 -3.42
CA ARG A 54 23.13 -7.99 -4.48
C ARG A 54 24.45 -8.60 -4.03
N LEU A 55 24.93 -8.23 -2.84
CA LEU A 55 26.20 -8.74 -2.28
C LEU A 55 26.10 -10.21 -1.88
N TYR A 56 24.94 -10.68 -1.43
CA TYR A 56 24.72 -12.08 -1.14
C TYR A 56 24.70 -12.95 -2.40
N GLY A 57 24.14 -12.44 -3.50
CA GLY A 57 24.23 -13.05 -4.83
C GLY A 57 23.39 -14.31 -5.05
N LYS A 58 22.67 -14.82 -4.04
CA LYS A 58 21.79 -16.00 -4.17
C LYS A 58 20.29 -15.69 -4.12
N VAL A 59 19.89 -14.43 -3.94
CA VAL A 59 18.48 -14.04 -3.94
C VAL A 59 17.89 -14.25 -5.35
N GLN A 60 16.80 -15.00 -5.41
CA GLN A 60 16.13 -15.42 -6.65
C GLN A 60 14.98 -14.49 -7.05
N GLY A 61 14.43 -13.71 -6.10
CA GLY A 61 13.34 -12.79 -6.37
C GLY A 61 13.08 -11.77 -5.27
N ILE A 62 12.82 -10.52 -5.66
CA ILE A 62 12.50 -9.42 -4.75
C ILE A 62 11.26 -8.70 -5.25
N ILE A 63 10.27 -8.51 -4.38
CA ILE A 63 9.16 -7.61 -4.63
C ILE A 63 9.33 -6.37 -3.75
N VAL A 64 9.54 -5.21 -4.38
CA VAL A 64 9.60 -3.91 -3.69
C VAL A 64 8.22 -3.26 -3.72
N VAL A 65 7.69 -2.96 -2.54
CA VAL A 65 6.37 -2.34 -2.42
C VAL A 65 6.48 -0.82 -2.34
N SER A 66 5.99 -0.17 -3.39
CA SER A 66 5.84 1.28 -3.54
C SER A 66 4.41 1.71 -3.13
N SER A 67 3.85 2.74 -3.76
CA SER A 67 2.50 3.27 -3.51
C SER A 67 1.98 3.95 -4.78
N ASP A 68 0.66 3.99 -4.97
CA ASP A 68 -0.04 4.93 -5.86
C ASP A 68 0.48 6.38 -5.74
N LYS A 69 0.82 6.81 -4.52
CA LYS A 69 1.38 8.13 -4.23
C LYS A 69 2.70 8.43 -4.94
N ALA A 70 3.44 7.42 -5.40
CA ALA A 70 4.67 7.63 -6.15
C ALA A 70 4.42 8.37 -7.48
N TYR A 71 3.19 8.28 -8.02
CA TYR A 71 2.76 9.00 -9.22
C TYR A 71 2.41 10.48 -8.98
N GLY A 72 2.47 10.97 -7.74
CA GLY A 72 2.08 12.34 -7.44
C GLY A 72 0.59 12.61 -7.71
N LYS A 73 0.31 13.71 -8.40
CA LYS A 73 -1.05 14.25 -8.59
C LYS A 73 -1.81 13.72 -9.81
N ILE A 74 -1.31 12.67 -10.47
CA ILE A 74 -1.99 12.06 -11.62
C ILE A 74 -3.31 11.43 -11.16
N PRO A 75 -4.48 11.86 -11.68
CA PRO A 75 -5.77 11.40 -11.15
C PRO A 75 -6.05 9.92 -11.40
N GLN A 76 -5.57 9.39 -12.53
CA GLN A 76 -5.67 7.97 -12.91
C GLN A 76 -4.35 7.54 -13.54
N ALA A 77 -3.44 7.00 -12.73
CA ALA A 77 -2.09 6.66 -13.19
C ALA A 77 -1.99 5.21 -13.69
N SER A 78 -1.10 4.98 -14.64
CA SER A 78 -0.70 3.67 -15.19
C SER A 78 0.80 3.45 -14.97
N GLU A 79 1.31 2.25 -15.20
CA GLU A 79 2.74 1.95 -15.08
C GLU A 79 3.63 2.69 -16.09
N ALA A 80 3.03 3.26 -17.14
CA ALA A 80 3.72 4.10 -18.12
C ALA A 80 3.86 5.56 -17.68
N ASP A 81 3.09 6.00 -16.69
CA ASP A 81 3.15 7.38 -16.19
C ASP A 81 4.39 7.63 -15.34
N PRO A 82 4.94 8.87 -15.36
CA PRO A 82 6.12 9.21 -14.59
C PRO A 82 5.83 9.24 -13.08
N LEU A 83 6.87 8.95 -12.30
CA LEU A 83 6.85 9.15 -10.86
C LEU A 83 7.08 10.64 -10.55
N SER A 84 6.25 11.23 -9.70
CA SER A 84 6.24 12.68 -9.46
C SER A 84 5.82 13.06 -8.03
N GLY A 85 6.44 12.43 -7.03
CA GLY A 85 6.12 12.72 -5.63
C GLY A 85 6.50 14.14 -5.18
N ASP A 86 5.52 14.92 -4.74
CA ASP A 86 5.66 16.34 -4.34
C ASP A 86 5.96 16.52 -2.83
N HIS A 87 5.81 15.45 -2.06
CA HIS A 87 5.81 15.48 -0.61
C HIS A 87 6.63 14.33 -0.01
N PRO A 88 7.14 14.45 1.23
CA PRO A 88 8.14 13.52 1.78
C PRO A 88 7.83 12.04 1.62
N TYR A 89 6.58 11.62 1.91
CA TYR A 89 6.15 10.23 1.70
C TYR A 89 6.19 9.83 0.22
N GLU A 90 5.60 10.64 -0.65
CA GLU A 90 5.48 10.41 -2.08
C GLU A 90 6.86 10.33 -2.74
N THR A 91 7.72 11.32 -2.46
CA THR A 91 9.11 11.38 -2.92
C THR A 91 9.89 10.15 -2.44
N SER A 92 9.71 9.75 -1.17
CA SER A 92 10.40 8.58 -0.64
C SER A 92 9.97 7.27 -1.32
N LYS A 93 8.69 7.14 -1.70
CA LYS A 93 8.18 5.98 -2.43
C LYS A 93 8.65 5.99 -3.88
N ALA A 94 8.62 7.14 -4.55
CA ALA A 94 9.16 7.30 -5.89
C ALA A 94 10.66 6.98 -5.96
N ALA A 95 11.44 7.43 -4.97
CA ALA A 95 12.87 7.11 -4.89
C ALA A 95 13.12 5.61 -4.64
N ALA A 96 12.35 4.96 -3.76
CA ALA A 96 12.46 3.52 -3.53
C ALA A 96 12.13 2.70 -4.79
N ASP A 97 11.15 3.14 -5.57
CA ASP A 97 10.75 2.57 -6.86
C ASP A 97 11.88 2.68 -7.89
N LEU A 98 12.42 3.89 -8.06
CA LEU A 98 13.55 4.15 -8.96
C LEU A 98 14.80 3.36 -8.55
N LEU A 99 15.09 3.24 -7.25
CA LEU A 99 16.18 2.41 -6.76
C LEU A 99 16.00 0.94 -7.14
N ALA A 100 14.81 0.37 -6.98
CA ALA A 100 14.54 -1.00 -7.41
C ALA A 100 14.81 -1.17 -8.92
N HIS A 101 14.33 -0.24 -9.74
CA HIS A 101 14.60 -0.25 -11.17
C HIS A 101 16.11 -0.11 -11.49
N THR A 102 16.84 0.77 -10.80
CA THR A 102 18.31 0.90 -10.94
C THR A 102 19.02 -0.42 -10.64
N TYR A 103 18.65 -1.10 -9.56
CA TYR A 103 19.32 -2.36 -9.19
C TYR A 103 19.05 -3.49 -10.19
N PHE A 104 17.87 -3.53 -10.80
CA PHE A 104 17.63 -4.39 -11.96
C PHE A 104 18.50 -3.99 -13.15
N ARG A 105 18.42 -2.73 -13.60
CA ARG A 105 19.06 -2.27 -14.84
C ARG A 105 20.58 -2.35 -14.81
N THR A 106 21.19 -2.11 -13.65
CA THR A 106 22.65 -2.03 -13.51
C THR A 106 23.25 -3.35 -13.03
N TYR A 107 22.59 -4.04 -12.09
CA TYR A 107 23.16 -5.22 -11.43
C TYR A 107 22.42 -6.51 -11.76
N HIS A 108 21.38 -6.47 -12.60
CA HIS A 108 20.56 -7.63 -12.97
C HIS A 108 19.95 -8.34 -11.75
N LEU A 109 19.68 -7.59 -10.67
CA LEU A 109 19.02 -8.13 -9.49
C LEU A 109 17.57 -8.51 -9.86
N PRO A 110 17.05 -9.69 -9.47
CA PRO A 110 15.74 -10.17 -9.89
C PRO A 110 14.62 -9.48 -9.09
N VAL A 111 14.37 -8.21 -9.38
CA VAL A 111 13.40 -7.38 -8.66
C VAL A 111 12.22 -7.02 -9.55
N ALA A 112 11.02 -7.01 -8.97
CA ALA A 112 9.84 -6.36 -9.54
C ALA A 112 9.26 -5.37 -8.53
N ILE A 113 8.58 -4.36 -9.03
CA ILE A 113 7.96 -3.32 -8.22
C ILE A 113 6.45 -3.50 -8.22
N THR A 114 5.81 -3.16 -7.10
CA THR A 114 4.36 -3.04 -7.06
C THR A 114 3.91 -1.75 -6.40
N ARG A 115 2.82 -1.18 -6.91
CA ARG A 115 2.23 0.07 -6.45
C ARG A 115 0.77 -0.21 -6.11
N PHE A 116 0.41 -0.05 -4.84
CA PHE A 116 -0.94 -0.34 -4.39
C PHE A 116 -1.79 0.93 -4.31
N GLY A 117 -3.07 0.79 -4.62
CA GLY A 117 -4.11 1.73 -4.19
C GLY A 117 -4.34 1.65 -2.68
N ASN A 118 -5.50 2.09 -2.21
CA ASN A 118 -5.77 2.17 -0.77
C ASN A 118 -6.16 0.80 -0.22
N VAL A 119 -5.17 0.12 0.38
CA VAL A 119 -5.36 -1.22 0.96
C VAL A 119 -6.24 -1.15 2.21
N TYR A 120 -7.21 -2.06 2.32
CA TYR A 120 -8.05 -2.22 3.50
C TYR A 120 -8.27 -3.69 3.86
N GLY A 121 -8.59 -3.96 5.13
CA GLY A 121 -8.95 -5.30 5.58
C GLY A 121 -8.64 -5.54 7.05
N GLU A 122 -8.64 -6.81 7.42
CA GLU A 122 -8.25 -7.30 8.75
C GLU A 122 -6.78 -6.95 9.06
N GLY A 123 -6.45 -6.78 10.35
CA GLY A 123 -5.08 -6.53 10.80
C GLY A 123 -4.64 -5.06 10.83
N ASP A 124 -5.41 -4.14 10.23
CA ASP A 124 -5.05 -2.71 10.21
C ASP A 124 -5.47 -1.99 11.51
N ILE A 125 -4.59 -1.98 12.51
CA ILE A 125 -4.85 -1.29 13.78
C ILE A 125 -4.63 0.23 13.74
N ASN A 126 -4.47 0.82 12.55
CA ASN A 126 -4.32 2.26 12.43
C ASN A 126 -5.67 2.98 12.31
N PHE A 127 -6.25 3.33 13.46
CA PHE A 127 -7.54 4.02 13.56
C PHE A 127 -7.58 5.43 12.96
N SER A 128 -6.44 5.98 12.50
CA SER A 128 -6.41 7.24 11.75
C SER A 128 -6.79 7.07 10.27
N ARG A 129 -6.83 5.82 9.78
CA ARG A 129 -7.34 5.43 8.45
C ARG A 129 -8.85 5.18 8.51
N ILE A 130 -9.51 5.35 7.35
CA ILE A 130 -10.96 5.40 7.30
C ILE A 130 -11.66 4.07 7.64
N ILE A 131 -11.22 2.94 7.10
CA ILE A 131 -11.84 1.63 7.37
C ILE A 131 -11.64 1.19 8.83
N PRO A 132 -10.42 1.24 9.41
CA PRO A 132 -10.24 1.01 10.83
C PRO A 132 -11.05 1.96 11.72
N GLY A 133 -11.14 3.24 11.35
CA GLY A 133 -11.97 4.23 12.04
C GLY A 133 -13.46 3.87 12.03
N ILE A 134 -14.00 3.48 10.87
CA ILE A 134 -15.37 3.00 10.72
C ILE A 134 -15.60 1.75 11.57
N ALA A 135 -14.69 0.78 11.51
CA ALA A 135 -14.80 -0.45 12.29
C ALA A 135 -14.81 -0.17 13.80
N LYS A 136 -13.92 0.70 14.29
CA LYS A 136 -13.91 1.15 15.68
C LYS A 136 -15.23 1.82 16.06
N SER A 137 -15.71 2.76 15.24
CA SER A 137 -16.98 3.45 15.46
C SER A 137 -18.15 2.46 15.59
N ILE A 138 -18.24 1.48 14.71
CA ILE A 138 -19.32 0.47 14.73
C ILE A 138 -19.22 -0.45 15.94
N VAL A 139 -18.02 -0.95 16.25
CA VAL A 139 -17.80 -1.97 17.29
C VAL A 139 -17.85 -1.37 18.70
N LYS A 140 -17.28 -0.18 18.90
CA LYS A 140 -17.28 0.52 20.20
C LYS A 140 -18.43 1.50 20.37
N ASN A 141 -19.30 1.64 19.35
CA ASN A 141 -20.41 2.61 19.33
C ASN A 141 -19.94 4.06 19.54
N GLU A 142 -18.79 4.41 18.94
CA GLU A 142 -18.17 5.74 19.03
C GLU A 142 -18.52 6.62 17.82
N LEU A 143 -18.43 7.93 17.97
CA LEU A 143 -18.57 8.89 16.87
C LEU A 143 -17.34 8.83 15.93
N LEU A 144 -17.55 8.57 14.65
CA LEU A 144 -16.50 8.62 13.63
C LEU A 144 -16.13 10.08 13.29
N ILE A 145 -14.84 10.43 13.31
CA ILE A 145 -14.38 11.76 12.92
C ILE A 145 -13.76 11.71 11.51
N LEU A 146 -14.39 12.38 10.55
CA LEU A 146 -13.87 12.52 9.19
C LEU A 146 -12.89 13.69 9.13
N ARG A 147 -11.63 13.39 8.78
CA ARG A 147 -10.55 14.41 8.75
C ARG A 147 -10.76 15.42 7.64
N SER A 148 -11.25 14.98 6.48
CA SER A 148 -11.58 15.81 5.31
C SER A 148 -13.10 16.01 5.19
N ASN A 149 -13.55 16.64 4.10
CA ASN A 149 -14.96 16.82 3.76
C ASN A 149 -15.69 15.52 3.34
N GLY A 150 -14.96 14.40 3.23
CA GLY A 150 -15.48 13.09 2.85
C GLY A 150 -15.78 12.89 1.36
N LYS A 151 -15.50 13.88 0.51
CA LYS A 151 -15.80 13.84 -0.93
C LYS A 151 -14.65 13.30 -1.79
N PHE A 152 -13.44 13.21 -1.25
CA PHE A 152 -12.28 12.73 -2.01
C PHE A 152 -12.43 11.26 -2.35
N VAL A 153 -12.16 10.93 -3.61
CA VAL A 153 -12.32 9.60 -4.19
C VAL A 153 -10.97 8.88 -4.19
N ARG A 154 -11.00 7.64 -3.71
CA ARG A 154 -9.86 6.72 -3.68
C ARG A 154 -10.30 5.37 -4.22
N ASP A 155 -9.34 4.62 -4.74
CA ASP A 155 -9.50 3.21 -5.05
C ASP A 155 -9.24 2.35 -3.81
N TYR A 156 -10.16 1.44 -3.49
CA TYR A 156 -10.05 0.56 -2.32
C TYR A 156 -9.73 -0.86 -2.75
N VAL A 157 -8.64 -1.44 -2.28
CA VAL A 157 -8.26 -2.81 -2.61
C VAL A 157 -8.14 -3.66 -1.34
N TYR A 158 -8.77 -4.83 -1.36
CA TYR A 158 -8.81 -5.69 -0.18
C TYR A 158 -7.46 -6.38 0.07
N VAL A 159 -7.05 -6.46 1.34
CA VAL A 159 -5.74 -6.97 1.76
C VAL A 159 -5.46 -8.38 1.26
N LYS A 160 -6.45 -9.27 1.20
CA LYS A 160 -6.26 -10.64 0.71
C LYS A 160 -6.02 -10.69 -0.80
N ASP A 161 -6.63 -9.78 -1.57
CA ASP A 161 -6.37 -9.66 -3.00
C ASP A 161 -4.96 -9.10 -3.26
N VAL A 162 -4.50 -8.15 -2.44
CA VAL A 162 -3.12 -7.64 -2.48
C VAL A 162 -2.10 -8.74 -2.17
N VAL A 163 -2.34 -9.55 -1.12
CA VAL A 163 -1.48 -10.70 -0.80
C VAL A 163 -1.46 -11.70 -1.96
N GLY A 164 -2.62 -11.97 -2.57
CA GLY A 164 -2.72 -12.80 -3.77
C GLY A 164 -1.89 -12.26 -4.94
N ALA A 165 -1.94 -10.94 -5.17
CA ALA A 165 -1.12 -10.28 -6.19
C ALA A 165 0.38 -10.42 -5.91
N LEU A 166 0.82 -10.18 -4.67
CA LEU A 166 2.21 -10.30 -4.27
C LEU A 166 2.76 -11.72 -4.51
N ILE A 167 2.00 -12.74 -4.10
CA ILE A 167 2.36 -14.14 -4.33
C ILE A 167 2.43 -14.45 -5.83
N LEU A 168 1.47 -13.95 -6.61
CA LEU A 168 1.45 -14.14 -8.07
C LEU A 168 2.66 -13.50 -8.75
N LEU A 169 3.01 -12.27 -8.37
CA LEU A 169 4.19 -11.57 -8.88
C LEU A 169 5.48 -12.34 -8.55
N MET A 170 5.64 -12.78 -7.29
CA MET A 170 6.82 -13.53 -6.88
C MET A 170 6.96 -14.86 -7.63
N ARG A 171 5.86 -15.59 -7.84
CA ARG A 171 5.84 -16.84 -8.63
C ARG A 171 6.28 -16.62 -10.07
N ASN A 172 5.99 -15.46 -10.64
CA ASN A 172 6.33 -15.11 -12.02
C ASN A 172 7.57 -14.21 -12.10
N ILE A 173 8.35 -14.05 -11.02
CA ILE A 173 9.41 -13.04 -10.93
C ILE A 173 10.37 -13.08 -12.12
N LYS A 174 10.72 -14.29 -12.62
CA LYS A 174 11.62 -14.48 -13.75
C LYS A 174 11.16 -13.82 -15.05
N SER A 175 9.84 -13.74 -15.30
CA SER A 175 9.30 -13.15 -16.53
C SER A 175 8.98 -11.66 -16.42
N ILE A 176 9.06 -11.08 -15.22
CA ILE A 176 8.60 -9.71 -14.94
C ILE A 176 9.68 -8.82 -14.30
N GLN A 177 10.94 -9.27 -14.31
CA GLN A 177 12.04 -8.54 -13.67
C GLN A 177 12.18 -7.13 -14.27
N GLY A 178 12.39 -6.14 -13.41
CA GLY A 178 12.47 -4.73 -13.78
C GLY A 178 11.13 -4.05 -14.00
N GLU A 179 10.03 -4.79 -14.00
CA GLU A 179 8.71 -4.22 -14.24
C GLU A 179 8.03 -3.76 -12.96
N ALA A 180 7.21 -2.71 -13.09
CA ALA A 180 6.24 -2.30 -12.08
C ALA A 180 4.83 -2.81 -12.40
N PHE A 181 4.04 -3.08 -11.36
CA PHE A 181 2.62 -3.46 -11.46
C PHE A 181 1.76 -2.71 -10.45
N ASN A 182 0.71 -2.08 -10.96
CA ASN A 182 -0.34 -1.45 -10.17
C ASN A 182 -1.33 -2.51 -9.70
N ILE A 183 -1.62 -2.52 -8.39
CA ILE A 183 -2.62 -3.40 -7.78
C ILE A 183 -3.70 -2.53 -7.18
N SER A 184 -4.89 -2.63 -7.75
CA SER A 184 -6.05 -1.88 -7.31
C SER A 184 -7.34 -2.62 -7.64
N SER A 185 -8.48 -1.98 -7.42
CA SER A 185 -9.79 -2.54 -7.74
C SER A 185 -10.66 -1.53 -8.51
N GLU A 186 -11.84 -1.99 -8.91
CA GLU A 186 -12.85 -1.14 -9.52
C GLU A 186 -13.57 -0.25 -8.47
N GLU A 187 -13.37 -0.48 -7.17
CA GLU A 187 -13.98 0.28 -6.08
C GLU A 187 -13.40 1.68 -5.92
N ASN A 188 -13.91 2.61 -6.72
CA ASN A 188 -13.58 4.02 -6.64
C ASN A 188 -14.65 4.76 -5.84
N LEU A 189 -14.41 4.96 -4.55
CA LEU A 189 -15.40 5.50 -3.62
C LEU A 189 -14.88 6.77 -2.94
N SER A 190 -15.77 7.75 -2.77
CA SER A 190 -15.58 8.76 -1.74
C SER A 190 -15.82 8.17 -0.34
N VAL A 191 -15.31 8.80 0.71
CA VAL A 191 -15.55 8.37 2.09
C VAL A 191 -17.05 8.33 2.40
N LEU A 192 -17.83 9.31 1.90
CA LEU A 192 -19.28 9.31 2.08
C LEU A 192 -19.98 8.15 1.33
N GLN A 193 -19.52 7.80 0.13
CA GLN A 193 -20.04 6.63 -0.60
C GLN A 193 -19.66 5.31 0.08
N LEU A 194 -18.45 5.25 0.65
CA LEU A 194 -17.98 4.11 1.43
C LEU A 194 -18.86 3.89 2.66
N ILE A 195 -19.10 4.94 3.45
CA ILE A 195 -20.01 4.91 4.61
C ILE A 195 -21.39 4.40 4.19
N LYS A 196 -22.01 5.02 3.18
CA LYS A 196 -23.33 4.59 2.68
C LYS A 196 -23.37 3.14 2.21
N THR A 197 -22.28 2.64 1.64
CA THR A 197 -22.20 1.23 1.20
C THR A 197 -22.16 0.29 2.40
N ILE A 198 -21.40 0.64 3.43
CA ILE A 198 -21.34 -0.12 4.68
C ILE A 198 -22.67 -0.05 5.43
N GLU A 199 -23.30 1.12 5.53
CA GLU A 199 -24.60 1.29 6.21
C GLU A 199 -25.69 0.43 5.56
N ARG A 200 -25.77 0.43 4.22
CA ARG A 200 -26.70 -0.44 3.49
C ARG A 200 -26.43 -1.91 3.75
N ARG A 201 -25.16 -2.33 3.75
CA ARG A 201 -24.77 -3.72 3.97
C ARG A 201 -25.10 -4.23 5.38
N LEU A 202 -25.01 -3.35 6.36
CA LEU A 202 -25.21 -3.67 7.77
C LEU A 202 -26.61 -3.33 8.28
N MET A 203 -27.42 -2.62 7.49
CA MET A 203 -28.70 -2.03 7.91
C MET A 203 -28.54 -1.22 9.21
N LYS A 204 -27.45 -0.45 9.30
CA LYS A 204 -27.07 0.32 10.50
C LYS A 204 -26.46 1.64 10.11
N GLU A 205 -26.94 2.73 10.70
CA GLU A 205 -26.37 4.08 10.52
C GLU A 205 -25.04 4.22 11.25
N ILE A 206 -24.08 4.90 10.62
CA ILE A 206 -22.78 5.22 11.20
C ILE A 206 -22.81 6.70 11.59
N LYS A 207 -22.73 6.99 12.89
CA LYS A 207 -22.64 8.37 13.37
C LYS A 207 -21.26 8.94 13.07
N TYR A 208 -21.19 10.03 12.29
CA TYR A 208 -19.94 10.71 11.99
C TYR A 208 -20.05 12.24 12.07
N ARG A 209 -18.89 12.90 12.29
CA ARG A 209 -18.74 14.35 12.22
C ARG A 209 -17.59 14.71 11.28
N ILE A 210 -17.81 15.71 10.41
CA ILE A 210 -16.79 16.25 9.52
C ILE A 210 -15.96 17.30 10.25
N ALA A 211 -14.66 17.06 10.40
CA ALA A 211 -13.71 18.02 10.98
C ALA A 211 -13.11 18.96 9.92
N ASN A 212 -12.95 18.49 8.67
CA ASN A 212 -12.41 19.23 7.53
C ASN A 212 -11.10 20.01 7.80
N LYS A 213 -10.11 19.34 8.40
CA LYS A 213 -8.79 19.90 8.78
C LYS A 213 -7.65 19.48 7.85
N THR A 214 -7.96 18.89 6.70
CA THR A 214 -6.96 18.36 5.76
C THR A 214 -6.64 19.38 4.67
N TYR A 215 -5.35 19.54 4.38
CA TYR A 215 -4.83 20.42 3.33
C TYR A 215 -4.10 19.59 2.28
N ASN A 216 -4.07 20.06 1.03
CA ASN A 216 -3.32 19.46 -0.09
C ASN A 216 -3.68 18.01 -0.47
N GLU A 217 -4.92 17.59 -0.22
CA GLU A 217 -5.38 16.27 -0.68
C GLU A 217 -5.76 16.28 -2.16
N ILE A 218 -5.35 15.25 -2.88
CA ILE A 218 -5.74 15.02 -4.28
C ILE A 218 -7.24 14.67 -4.32
N PRO A 219 -8.09 15.40 -5.08
CA PRO A 219 -9.53 15.17 -5.05
C PRO A 219 -9.95 13.77 -5.51
N LYS A 220 -9.31 13.25 -6.56
CA LYS A 220 -9.50 11.89 -7.08
C LYS A 220 -8.14 11.30 -7.39
N GLN A 221 -7.87 10.12 -6.84
CA GLN A 221 -6.65 9.37 -7.12
C GLN A 221 -7.02 7.91 -7.24
N SER A 222 -6.66 7.32 -8.38
CA SER A 222 -6.78 5.89 -8.64
C SER A 222 -5.64 5.44 -9.54
N ILE A 223 -5.39 4.13 -9.57
CA ILE A 223 -4.42 3.53 -10.48
C ILE A 223 -5.08 2.48 -11.38
N ASN A 224 -4.63 2.43 -12.63
CA ASN A 224 -5.01 1.43 -13.62
C ASN A 224 -4.19 0.15 -13.37
N PHE A 225 -4.88 -0.98 -13.17
CA PHE A 225 -4.28 -2.30 -12.92
C PHE A 225 -4.39 -3.25 -14.13
N GLN A 226 -4.64 -2.73 -15.33
CA GLN A 226 -4.84 -3.53 -16.54
C GLN A 226 -3.60 -4.35 -16.89
N LYS A 227 -2.39 -3.86 -16.59
CA LYS A 227 -1.15 -4.56 -16.90
C LYS A 227 -1.04 -5.91 -16.20
N ILE A 228 -1.27 -5.97 -14.88
CA ILE A 228 -1.22 -7.26 -14.16
C ILE A 228 -2.36 -8.18 -14.60
N LYS A 229 -3.51 -7.62 -14.95
CA LYS A 229 -4.66 -8.37 -15.47
C LYS A 229 -4.34 -9.04 -16.81
N THR A 230 -3.75 -8.31 -17.76
CA THR A 230 -3.45 -8.86 -19.08
C THR A 230 -2.24 -9.78 -19.09
N GLN A 231 -1.19 -9.45 -18.34
CA GLN A 231 0.04 -10.23 -18.36
C GLN A 231 -0.02 -11.47 -17.46
N LEU A 232 -0.66 -11.38 -16.29
CA LEU A 232 -0.64 -12.46 -15.28
C LEU A 232 -2.03 -12.99 -14.92
N GLY A 233 -3.10 -12.49 -15.55
CA GLY A 233 -4.47 -12.94 -15.29
C GLY A 233 -5.01 -12.55 -13.91
N TRP A 234 -4.37 -11.62 -13.21
CA TRP A 234 -4.82 -11.19 -11.90
C TRP A 234 -6.08 -10.33 -11.99
N HIS A 235 -7.02 -10.54 -11.07
CA HIS A 235 -8.17 -9.68 -10.90
C HIS A 235 -8.55 -9.60 -9.42
N PRO A 236 -9.01 -8.43 -8.93
CA PRO A 236 -9.59 -8.34 -7.61
C PRO A 236 -10.86 -9.20 -7.54
N LYS A 237 -11.11 -9.82 -6.39
CA LYS A 237 -12.28 -10.68 -6.14
C LYS A 237 -13.18 -10.11 -5.04
N ALA A 238 -12.62 -9.27 -4.18
CA ALA A 238 -13.30 -8.70 -3.04
C ALA A 238 -13.80 -7.29 -3.31
N ASN A 239 -14.85 -6.92 -2.59
CA ASN A 239 -15.34 -5.55 -2.49
C ASN A 239 -15.80 -5.26 -1.06
N ILE A 240 -16.06 -4.00 -0.72
CA ILE A 240 -16.41 -3.64 0.65
C ILE A 240 -17.69 -4.34 1.10
N ASN A 241 -18.64 -4.53 0.19
CA ASN A 241 -19.93 -5.14 0.46
C ASN A 241 -19.81 -6.61 0.89
N ASN A 242 -18.90 -7.37 0.28
CA ASN A 242 -18.68 -8.78 0.60
C ASN A 242 -17.63 -9.01 1.71
N THR A 243 -16.78 -8.03 2.02
CA THR A 243 -15.72 -8.17 3.03
C THR A 243 -16.05 -7.56 4.39
N ILE A 244 -16.89 -6.52 4.46
CA ILE A 244 -17.04 -5.70 5.68
C ILE A 244 -17.45 -6.50 6.92
N VAL A 245 -18.27 -7.54 6.76
CA VAL A 245 -18.71 -8.38 7.90
C VAL A 245 -17.51 -9.09 8.52
N ASN A 246 -16.68 -9.75 7.71
CA ASN A 246 -15.47 -10.44 8.17
C ASN A 246 -14.47 -9.47 8.80
N ILE A 247 -14.34 -8.27 8.22
CA ILE A 247 -13.51 -7.21 8.78
C ILE A 247 -14.02 -6.83 10.17
N LEU A 248 -15.31 -6.56 10.33
CA LEU A 248 -15.89 -6.21 11.63
C LEU A 248 -15.76 -7.33 12.67
N ASP A 249 -15.92 -8.59 12.26
CA ASP A 249 -15.72 -9.74 13.15
C ASP A 249 -14.29 -9.79 13.69
N TRP A 250 -13.30 -9.52 12.83
CA TRP A 250 -11.91 -9.40 13.26
C TRP A 250 -11.74 -8.28 14.30
N TYR A 251 -12.31 -7.09 14.07
CA TYR A 251 -12.24 -5.99 15.05
C TYR A 251 -13.00 -6.30 16.35
N ARG A 252 -14.13 -7.02 16.31
CA ARG A 252 -14.86 -7.46 17.52
C ARG A 252 -13.96 -8.35 18.39
N VAL A 253 -13.27 -9.30 17.77
CA VAL A 253 -12.31 -10.16 18.48
C VAL A 253 -11.13 -9.36 19.01
N PHE A 254 -10.59 -8.44 18.21
CA PHE A 254 -9.47 -7.57 18.62
C PHE A 254 -9.84 -6.69 19.83
N PHE A 255 -11.05 -6.14 19.85
CA PHE A 255 -11.53 -5.22 20.89
C PHE A 255 -12.19 -5.88 22.10
N GLY A 256 -12.59 -7.15 21.97
CA GLY A 256 -13.20 -7.98 23.02
C GLY A 256 -12.18 -8.78 23.82
N LYS A 257 -10.89 -8.64 23.51
CA LYS A 257 -9.79 -8.95 24.42
C LYS A 257 -9.45 -7.73 25.28
#